data_AF-A0A835VDQ7-F1
#
_entry.id   AF-A0A835VDQ7-F1
#
_cell.length_a   1.000
_cell.length_b   1.000
_cell.length_c   1.000
_cell.angle_alpha   90.00
_cell.angle_beta   90.00
_cell.angle_gamma   90.00
#
_symmetry.space_group_name_H-M   'P 1'
#
loop_
_entity.id
_entity.type
_entity.pdbx_description
1 polymer ?
#
loop_
_entity_poly.entity_id
_entity_poly.type
_entity_poly.pdbx_seq_one_letter_code
_entity_poly.pdbx_strand_id
1 'polypeptide(L)' 'MLQGILDGKNSCITAFGARRSGKTQLIEGSEEIPGLPMKSFCELIPMVEEIGGSIAISCYRIYHDHIYDLLEHKEKEV' A
#
# COMPACT_ATOMS: atom_id res chain seq x y z
N MET A 1 -10.87 -8.76 -6.35
CA MET A 1 -10.23 -8.33 -5.09
C MET A 1 -10.84 -7.04 -4.57
N LEU A 2 -10.76 -5.94 -5.34
CA LEU A 2 -11.25 -4.62 -4.93
C LEU A 2 -12.75 -4.62 -4.55
N GLN A 3 -13.61 -5.22 -5.37
CA GLN A 3 -15.03 -5.38 -5.02
C GLN A 3 -15.25 -6.12 -3.69
N GLY A 4 -14.44 -7.15 -3.42
CA GLY A 4 -14.53 -7.89 -2.16
C GLY A 4 -14.23 -7.01 -0.95
N ILE A 5 -13.31 -6.06 -1.08
CA ILE A 5 -13.00 -5.07 -0.02
C ILE A 5 -14.21 -4.18 0.24
N LEU A 6 -14.89 -3.73 -0.81
CA LEU A 6 -16.12 -2.94 -0.69
C LEU A 6 -17.28 -3.75 -0.07
N ASP A 7 -17.30 -5.07 -0.31
CA ASP A 7 -18.25 -5.98 0.33
C ASP A 7 -17.85 -6.34 1.80
N GLY A 8 -16.83 -5.70 2.37
CA GLY A 8 -16.37 -5.94 3.74
C GLY A 8 -15.43 -7.13 3.94
N LYS A 9 -14.81 -7.65 2.87
CA LYS A 9 -13.84 -8.76 2.93
C LYS A 9 -12.40 -8.26 3.01
N ASN A 10 -11.58 -8.92 3.81
CA ASN A 10 -10.15 -8.65 3.87
C ASN A 10 -9.41 -9.28 2.69
N SER A 11 -8.32 -8.64 2.26
CA SER A 11 -7.43 -9.17 1.23
C SER A 11 -5.97 -8.81 1.51
N CYS A 12 -5.05 -9.67 1.10
CA CYS A 12 -3.60 -9.49 1.30
C CYS A 12 -2.85 -9.92 0.04
N ILE A 13 -1.90 -9.10 -0.38
CA ILE A 13 -0.97 -9.42 -1.47
C ILE A 13 0.44 -9.40 -0.91
N THR A 14 1.22 -10.44 -1.22
CA THR A 14 2.63 -10.55 -0.83
C THR A 14 3.49 -10.81 -2.06
N ALA A 15 4.53 -10.01 -2.26
CA ALA A 15 5.55 -10.28 -3.27
C ALA A 15 6.69 -11.10 -2.67
N PHE A 16 6.89 -12.33 -3.14
CA PHE A 16 7.91 -13.25 -2.64
C PHE A 16 8.88 -13.69 -3.74
N GLY A 17 10.17 -13.85 -3.41
CA GLY A 17 11.21 -14.25 -4.37
C GLY A 17 12.61 -13.77 -4.03
N ALA A 18 13.61 -14.23 -4.78
CA ALA A 18 15.03 -13.93 -4.58
C ALA A 18 15.37 -12.44 -4.73
N ARG A 19 16.48 -11.95 -4.15
CA ARG A 19 16.89 -10.54 -4.34
C ARG A 19 16.97 -10.21 -5.84
N ARG A 20 16.53 -8.99 -6.20
CA ARG A 20 16.43 -8.50 -7.60
C ARG A 20 15.44 -9.25 -8.50
N SER A 21 14.57 -10.12 -7.97
CA SER A 21 13.49 -10.77 -8.73
C SER A 21 12.31 -9.85 -9.11
N GLY A 22 12.46 -8.52 -9.00
CA GLY A 22 11.38 -7.57 -9.33
C GLY A 22 10.30 -7.34 -8.27
N LYS A 23 10.45 -7.84 -7.03
CA LYS A 23 9.46 -7.61 -5.95
C LYS A 23 9.16 -6.13 -5.71
N THR A 24 10.21 -5.31 -5.58
CA THR A 24 10.07 -3.86 -5.38
C THR A 24 9.45 -3.19 -6.60
N GLN A 25 9.81 -3.60 -7.82
CA GLN A 25 9.17 -3.10 -9.04
C GLN A 25 7.67 -3.44 -9.08
N LEU A 26 7.26 -4.59 -8.55
CA LEU A 26 5.85 -5.00 -8.51
C LEU A 26 5.06 -4.20 -7.46
N ILE A 27 5.62 -4.01 -6.26
CA ILE A 27 4.92 -3.37 -5.12
C ILE A 27 5.08 -1.84 -5.13
N GLU A 28 6.28 -1.31 -5.29
CA GLU A 28 6.52 0.14 -5.28
C GLU A 28 6.48 0.72 -6.70
N GLY A 29 7.09 0.02 -7.66
CA GLY A 29 7.20 0.50 -9.04
C GLY A 29 8.14 1.70 -9.18
N SER A 30 7.86 2.54 -10.17
CA SER A 30 8.52 3.84 -10.41
C SER A 30 7.47 4.91 -10.68
N GLU A 31 7.90 6.16 -10.87
CA GLU A 31 7.01 7.26 -11.24
C GLU A 31 6.33 7.01 -12.60
N GLU A 32 7.05 6.43 -13.56
CA GLU A 32 6.54 6.12 -14.90
C GLU A 32 5.67 4.86 -14.91
N ILE A 33 6.01 3.88 -14.07
CA ILE A 33 5.31 2.60 -13.97
C ILE A 33 4.96 2.34 -12.51
N PRO A 34 3.82 2.88 -12.03
CA PRO A 34 3.43 2.76 -10.63
C PRO A 34 3.28 1.30 -10.19
N GLY A 35 3.63 1.01 -8.94
CA GLY A 35 3.42 -0.30 -8.33
C GLY A 35 1.95 -0.65 -8.12
N LEU A 36 1.72 -1.90 -7.72
CA LEU A 36 0.38 -2.47 -7.55
C LEU A 36 -0.52 -1.73 -6.54
N PRO A 37 -0.05 -1.27 -5.36
CA PRO A 37 -0.85 -0.49 -4.42
C PRO A 37 -1.33 0.83 -5.02
N MET A 38 -0.45 1.58 -5.68
CA MET A 38 -0.83 2.86 -6.29
C MET A 38 -1.91 2.67 -7.37
N LYS A 39 -1.75 1.67 -8.24
CA LYS A 39 -2.79 1.30 -9.22
C LYS A 39 -4.11 0.92 -8.55
N SER A 40 -4.05 0.13 -7.47
CA SER A 40 -5.22 -0.28 -6.70
C SER A 40 -5.94 0.90 -6.03
N PHE A 41 -5.19 1.88 -5.51
CA PHE A 41 -5.78 3.09 -4.92
C PHE A 41 -6.44 3.97 -5.99
N CYS A 42 -5.84 4.13 -7.17
CA CYS A 42 -6.46 4.85 -8.29
C CYS A 42 -7.83 4.27 -8.68
N GLU A 43 -7.99 2.95 -8.56
CA GLU A 43 -9.28 2.27 -8.80
C GLU A 43 -10.21 2.34 -7.59
N LEU A 44 -9.70 2.18 -6.37
CA LEU A 44 -10.52 2.13 -5.14
C LEU A 44 -11.10 3.48 -4.72
N ILE A 45 -10.34 4.57 -4.84
CA ILE A 45 -10.75 5.91 -4.40
C ILE A 45 -12.13 6.29 -4.97
N PRO A 46 -12.35 6.29 -6.30
CA PRO A 46 -13.66 6.67 -6.84
C PRO A 46 -14.79 5.72 -6.40
N MET A 47 -14.52 4.42 -6.25
CA MET A 47 -15.52 3.46 -5.79
C MET A 47 -15.93 3.72 -4.33
N VAL A 48 -14.97 4.10 -3.47
CA VAL A 48 -15.26 4.41 -2.06
C VAL A 48 -15.99 5.75 -1.94
N GLU A 49 -15.64 6.75 -2.76
CA GLU A 49 -16.36 8.02 -2.82
C GLU A 49 -17.83 7.84 -3.22
N GLU A 50 -18.12 6.97 -4.20
CA GLU A 50 -19.48 6.69 -4.67
C GLU A 50 -20.40 6.13 -3.56
N ILE A 51 -19.85 5.31 -2.67
CA ILE A 51 -20.60 4.72 -1.54
C ILE A 51 -20.55 5.58 -0.27
N GLY A 52 -19.93 6.77 -0.32
CA GLY A 52 -19.78 7.67 0.83
C GLY A 52 -18.86 7.12 1.93
N GLY A 53 -17.89 6.27 1.57
CA GLY A 53 -16.93 5.70 2.50
C GLY A 53 -15.68 6.58 2.71
N SER A 54 -14.73 6.05 3.48
CA SER A 54 -13.44 6.70 3.73
C SER A 54 -12.29 5.68 3.63
N ILE A 55 -11.14 6.11 3.12
CA ILE A 55 -9.92 5.31 3.07
C ILE A 55 -8.91 5.86 4.08
N ALA A 56 -8.32 4.99 4.88
CA ALA A 56 -7.15 5.28 5.69
C ALA A 56 -5.98 4.41 5.22
N ILE A 57 -4.78 4.99 5.17
CA ILE A 57 -3.56 4.31 4.71
C ILE A 57 -2.55 4.31 5.85
N SER A 58 -1.90 3.17 6.05
CA SER A 58 -0.79 3.01 6.98
C SER A 58 0.35 2.31 6.26
N CYS A 59 1.59 2.74 6.51
CA CYS A 59 2.77 2.19 5.84
C CYS A 59 3.86 1.90 6.86
N TYR A 60 4.31 0.65 6.91
CA TYR A 60 5.26 0.18 7.91
C TYR A 60 6.43 -0.55 7.27
N ARG A 61 7.61 -0.43 7.90
CA ARG A 61 8.77 -1.26 7.60
C ARG A 61 9.06 -2.15 8.79
N ILE A 62 9.24 -3.45 8.54
CA ILE A 62 9.73 -4.41 9.54
C ILE A 62 11.20 -4.70 9.22
N TYR A 63 12.09 -4.43 10.18
CA TYR A 63 13.52 -4.68 10.03
C TYR A 63 14.13 -5.03 11.37
N HIS A 64 14.86 -6.15 11.46
CA HIS A 64 15.42 -6.70 12.72
C HIS A 64 14.40 -6.75 13.87
N ASP A 65 13.21 -7.31 13.63
CA ASP A 65 12.12 -7.41 14.61
C ASP A 65 11.60 -6.07 15.17
N HIS A 66 12.00 -4.95 14.57
CA HIS A 66 11.46 -3.63 14.87
C HIS A 66 10.48 -3.19 13.78
N ILE A 67 9.38 -2.57 14.20
CA ILE A 67 8.37 -1.97 13.33
C ILE A 67 8.61 -0.47 13.31
N TYR A 68 8.74 0.08 12.11
CA TYR A 68 8.91 1.51 11.87
C TYR A 68 7.68 2.03 11.12
N ASP A 69 6.98 3.01 11.69
CA ASP A 69 5.98 3.77 10.96
C ASP A 69 6.69 4.69 9.96
N LEU A 70 6.37 4.52 8.67
CA LEU A 70 6.97 5.28 7.58
C LEU A 70 6.26 6.61 7.34
N LEU A 71 5.05 6.80 7.89
CA LEU A 71 4.24 8.01 7.75
C LEU A 71 4.26 8.88 9.02
N GLU A 72 4.83 8.40 10.11
CA GLU A 72 5.01 9.18 11.33
C GLU A 72 5.83 10.45 11.06
N HIS A 73 5.29 11.60 11.46
CA HIS A 73 6.02 12.86 11.43
C HIS A 73 7.14 12.84 12.46
N LYS A 74 8.38 12.70 12.00
CA LYS A 74 9.55 12.97 12.84
C LYS A 74 9.60 14.48 13.08
N GLU A 75 9.33 14.92 14.30
CA GLU A 75 9.61 16.30 14.70
C GLU A 75 11.07 16.61 14.33
N LYS A 76 11.31 17.72 13.64
CA LYS A 76 12.67 18.19 13.37
C LYS A 76 13.34 18.41 14.73
N GLU A 77 14.42 17.69 15.00
CA GLU A 77 15.33 18.02 16.10
C GLU A 77 15.71 19.51 15.95
N VAL A 78 15.39 20.32 16.96
CA VAL A 78 15.68 21.77 17.02
C VAL A 78 17.10 21.99 17.49
#